data_AF-A0A7W1DTZ0-F1
#
_entry.id   AF-A0A7W1DTZ0-F1
#
_cell.length_a   1.000
_cell.length_b   1.000
_cell.length_c   1.000
_cell.angle_alpha   90.00
_cell.angle_beta   90.00
_cell.angle_gamma   90.00
#
_symmetry.space_group_name_H-M   'P 1'
#
loop_
_entity.id
_entity.type
_entity.pdbx_description
1 polymer ?
#
loop_
_entity_poly.entity_id
_entity_poly.type
_entity_poly.pdbx_seq_one_letter_code
_entity_poly.pdbx_strand_id
1 'polypeptide(L)'
;MLMQDVRYAFRSLIKNPGFTAIAVACLALGIGVNATIFSVIDGVILHPMTYPEPERLMILHSRNLEERVNRGPVSYPDFKDLRDTATSFESMAAIAMRSLTIADPGRDAERYPGATVSWTLFRILGTPPIEGRDFT
;
A
#
# COMPACT_ATOMS: atom_id res chain seq x y z
N MET A 1 1.79 48.47 20.43
CA MET A 1 1.49 47.54 21.53
C MET A 1 1.77 46.09 21.11
N LEU A 2 1.05 45.52 20.13
CA LEU A 2 1.24 44.13 19.68
C LEU A 2 2.69 43.67 19.42
N MET A 3 3.49 44.49 18.74
CA MET A 3 4.87 44.16 18.37
C MET A 3 5.82 44.13 19.59
N GLN A 4 5.48 44.90 20.62
CA GLN A 4 6.21 44.93 21.89
C GLN A 4 5.85 43.71 22.74
N ASP A 5 4.59 43.28 22.70
CA ASP A 5 4.09 42.07 23.36
C ASP A 5 4.71 40.80 22.77
N VAL A 6 4.77 40.68 21.43
CA VAL A 6 5.45 39.55 20.74
C VAL A 6 6.93 39.49 21.13
N ARG A 7 7.62 40.63 21.17
CA ARG A 7 9.03 40.69 21.58
C ARG A 7 9.21 40.27 23.04
N TYR A 8 8.27 40.66 23.91
CA TYR A 8 8.32 40.30 25.33
C TYR A 8 8.07 38.80 25.55
N ALA A 9 7.10 38.22 24.83
CA ALA A 9 6.82 36.79 24.85
C ALA A 9 8.02 35.95 24.38
N PHE A 10 8.65 36.35 23.28
CA PHE A 10 9.84 35.66 22.76
C PHE A 10 11.02 35.70 23.75
N ARG A 11 11.21 36.86 24.40
CA ARG A 11 12.25 37.03 25.43
C ARG A 11 11.97 36.22 26.68
N SER A 12 10.69 36.01 27.02
CA SER A 12 10.25 35.15 28.13
C SER A 12 10.52 33.67 27.84
N LEU A 13 10.26 33.21 26.61
CA LEU A 13 10.54 31.85 26.15
C LEU A 13 12.04 31.51 26.22
N ILE A 14 12.91 32.45 25.86
CA ILE A 14 14.38 32.28 25.93
C ILE A 14 14.89 32.26 27.38
N LYS A 15 14.24 32.99 28.29
CA LYS A 15 14.64 33.04 29.71
C LYS A 15 14.30 31.77 30.49
N ASN A 16 13.31 30.99 30.06
CA ASN A 16 12.86 29.75 30.71
C ASN A 16 13.01 28.53 29.78
N PRO A 17 14.25 28.12 29.42
CA PRO A 17 14.48 27.14 28.36
C PRO A 17 13.90 25.75 28.67
N GLY A 18 13.86 25.32 29.94
CA GLY A 18 13.31 24.01 30.31
C GLY A 18 11.81 23.88 30.06
N PHE A 19 11.03 24.88 30.48
CA PHE A 19 9.59 24.92 30.24
C PHE A 19 9.29 25.03 28.73
N THR A 20 10.00 25.92 28.04
CA THR A 20 9.86 26.09 26.60
C THR A 20 10.16 24.80 25.83
N ALA A 21 11.21 24.07 26.20
CA ALA A 21 11.57 22.80 25.56
C ALA A 21 10.46 21.75 25.71
N ILE A 22 9.88 21.60 26.91
CA ILE A 22 8.78 20.66 27.15
C ILE A 22 7.54 21.06 26.35
N ALA A 23 7.17 22.35 26.38
CA ALA A 23 6.01 22.85 25.64
C ALA A 23 6.16 22.63 24.13
N VAL A 24 7.35 22.92 23.57
CA VAL A 24 7.67 22.67 22.16
C VAL A 24 7.62 21.17 21.85
N ALA A 25 8.15 20.30 22.71
CA ALA A 25 8.12 18.86 22.51
C ALA A 25 6.68 18.31 22.51
N CYS A 26 5.83 18.75 23.43
CA CYS A 26 4.41 18.36 23.45
C CYS A 26 3.67 18.82 22.18
N LEU A 27 3.88 20.07 21.74
CA LEU A 27 3.30 20.57 20.50
C LEU A 27 3.80 19.81 19.28
N ALA A 28 5.11 19.58 19.18
CA ALA A 28 5.72 18.85 18.09
C ALA A 28 5.21 17.40 18.02
N LEU A 29 5.06 16.72 19.15
CA LEU A 29 4.48 15.37 19.21
C LEU A 29 3.02 15.37 18.79
N GLY A 30 2.20 16.29 19.31
CA GLY A 30 0.78 16.37 18.95
C GLY A 30 0.56 16.67 17.47
N ILE A 31 1.34 17.59 16.89
CA ILE A 31 1.29 17.91 15.46
C ILE A 31 1.82 16.74 14.64
N GLY A 32 2.97 16.17 15.03
CA GLY A 32 3.66 15.10 14.31
C GLY A 32 2.84 13.81 14.22
N VAL A 33 2.16 13.41 15.30
CA VAL A 33 1.31 12.21 15.31
C VAL A 33 0.15 12.40 14.33
N ASN A 34 -0.55 13.53 14.39
CA ASN A 34 -1.66 13.80 13.47
C ASN A 34 -1.19 13.85 12.00
N ALA A 35 -0.10 14.56 11.73
CA ALA A 35 0.47 14.64 10.39
C ALA A 35 0.92 13.26 9.86
N THR A 36 1.52 12.42 10.71
CA THR A 36 1.96 11.07 10.32
C THR A 36 0.77 10.17 9.99
N ILE A 37 -0.29 10.20 10.81
CA ILE A 37 -1.52 9.43 10.56
C ILE A 37 -2.14 9.84 9.23
N PHE A 38 -2.29 11.15 8.98
CA PHE A 38 -2.85 11.64 7.71
C PHE A 38 -1.95 11.32 6.52
N SER A 39 -0.63 11.36 6.66
CA SER A 39 0.30 11.01 5.60
C SER A 39 0.21 9.53 5.19
N VAL A 40 0.06 8.63 6.18
CA VAL A 40 -0.18 7.20 5.92
C VAL A 40 -1.54 6.99 5.27
N ILE A 41 -2.58 7.65 5.76
CA ILE A 41 -3.93 7.57 5.16
C ILE A 41 -3.91 8.09 3.72
N ASP A 42 -3.25 9.21 3.46
CA ASP A 42 -3.18 9.80 2.11
C ASP A 42 -2.41 8.91 1.12
N GLY A 43 -1.27 8.36 1.56
CA GLY A 43 -0.46 7.47 0.73
C GLY A 43 -1.07 6.08 0.50
N VAL A 44 -1.92 5.59 1.41
CA VAL A 44 -2.51 4.24 1.31
C VAL A 44 -3.95 4.26 0.79
N ILE A 45 -4.73 5.28 1.11
CA ILE A 45 -6.17 5.35 0.82
C ILE A 45 -6.49 6.37 -0.28
N LEU A 46 -5.82 7.52 -0.32
CA LEU A 46 -6.20 8.63 -1.22
C LEU A 46 -5.43 8.66 -2.55
N HIS A 47 -4.30 7.97 -2.64
CA HIS A 47 -3.62 7.67 -3.90
C HIS A 47 -3.80 6.17 -4.23
N PRO A 48 -5.02 5.70 -4.52
CA PRO A 48 -5.20 4.33 -4.98
C PRO A 48 -4.32 4.18 -6.22
N MET A 49 -3.57 3.07 -6.24
CA MET A 49 -2.66 2.70 -7.34
C MET A 49 -3.25 3.13 -8.68
N THR A 50 -2.46 3.84 -9.50
CA THR A 50 -2.89 4.52 -10.73
C THR A 50 -3.22 3.51 -11.85
N TYR A 51 -4.14 2.58 -11.58
CA TYR A 51 -4.75 1.72 -12.57
C TYR A 51 -5.90 2.46 -13.24
N PRO A 52 -6.15 2.25 -14.53
CA PRO A 52 -7.39 2.68 -15.17
C PRO A 52 -8.59 2.02 -14.47
N GLU A 53 -9.62 2.81 -14.12
CA GLU A 53 -10.88 2.35 -13.51
C GLU A 53 -10.70 1.49 -12.22
N PRO A 54 -9.98 2.00 -11.19
CA PRO A 54 -9.64 1.22 -10.00
C PRO A 54 -10.87 0.76 -9.19
N GLU A 55 -11.98 1.50 -9.28
CA GLU A 55 -13.27 1.15 -8.65
C GLU A 55 -13.90 -0.13 -9.20
N ARG A 56 -13.45 -0.62 -10.36
CA ARG A 56 -13.94 -1.88 -10.97
C ARG A 56 -13.05 -3.08 -10.64
N LEU A 57 -11.92 -2.87 -9.99
CA LEU A 57 -10.99 -3.93 -9.60
C LEU A 57 -11.38 -4.51 -8.24
N MET A 58 -11.45 -5.84 -8.17
CA MET A 58 -11.80 -6.56 -6.94
C MET A 58 -10.84 -7.72 -6.70
N ILE A 59 -10.50 -7.96 -5.44
CA ILE A 59 -9.73 -9.14 -5.01
C ILE A 59 -10.69 -10.17 -4.42
N LEU A 60 -10.70 -11.36 -4.99
CA LEU A 60 -11.46 -12.50 -4.49
C LEU A 60 -10.67 -13.23 -3.40
N HIS A 61 -11.34 -13.51 -2.29
CA HIS A 61 -10.81 -14.29 -1.19
C HIS A 61 -11.73 -15.47 -0.90
N SER A 62 -11.14 -16.61 -0.51
CA SER A 62 -11.90 -17.73 0.03
C SER A 62 -12.26 -17.49 1.50
N ARG A 63 -13.40 -18.02 1.93
CA ARG A 63 -13.83 -17.99 3.33
C ARG A 63 -14.03 -19.41 3.83
N ASN A 64 -13.26 -19.80 4.83
CA ASN A 64 -13.41 -21.06 5.54
C ASN A 64 -14.01 -20.79 6.94
N LEU A 65 -15.26 -21.20 7.14
CA LEU A 65 -15.98 -20.99 8.41
C LEU A 65 -15.46 -21.89 9.54
N GLU A 66 -15.02 -23.10 9.22
CA GLU A 66 -14.53 -24.07 10.20
C GLU A 66 -13.18 -23.64 10.78
N GLU A 67 -12.26 -23.22 9.91
CA GLU A 67 -10.93 -22.71 10.30
C GLU A 67 -10.95 -21.24 10.72
N ARG A 68 -12.13 -20.58 10.72
CA ARG A 68 -12.32 -19.15 11.02
C ARG A 68 -11.47 -18.23 10.14
N VAL A 69 -11.21 -18.63 8.89
CA VAL A 69 -10.47 -17.85 7.90
C VAL A 69 -11.46 -17.05 7.06
N ASN A 70 -11.48 -15.72 7.22
CA ASN A 70 -12.38 -14.84 6.46
C ASN A 70 -11.77 -14.31 5.14
N ARG A 71 -10.45 -14.38 4.97
CA ARG A 71 -9.74 -13.91 3.78
C ARG A 71 -8.60 -14.87 3.41
N GLY A 72 -8.97 -16.09 3.03
CA GLY A 72 -8.04 -17.12 2.59
C GLY A 72 -7.69 -17.00 1.10
N PRO A 73 -6.62 -17.68 0.66
CA PRO A 73 -6.34 -17.84 -0.76
C PRO A 73 -7.45 -18.63 -1.44
N VAL A 74 -7.77 -18.28 -2.69
CA VAL A 74 -8.64 -19.08 -3.55
C VAL A 74 -7.82 -20.18 -4.18
N SER A 75 -8.29 -21.44 -4.10
CA SER A 75 -7.59 -22.56 -4.72
C SER A 75 -7.66 -22.44 -6.26
N TYR A 76 -6.70 -23.03 -6.98
CA TYR A 76 -6.72 -22.98 -8.44
C TYR A 76 -7.98 -23.64 -9.05
N PRO A 77 -8.47 -24.80 -8.55
CA PRO A 77 -9.75 -25.36 -8.99
C PRO A 77 -10.92 -24.40 -8.79
N ASP A 78 -11.06 -23.79 -7.61
CA ASP A 78 -12.16 -22.84 -7.35
C ASP A 78 -12.06 -21.60 -8.24
N PHE A 79 -10.85 -21.09 -8.47
CA PHE A 79 -10.62 -19.99 -9.39
C PHE A 79 -11.03 -20.36 -10.82
N LYS A 80 -10.68 -21.57 -11.28
CA LYS A 80 -11.05 -22.05 -12.61
C LYS A 80 -12.57 -22.16 -12.75
N ASP A 81 -13.24 -22.73 -11.75
CA ASP A 81 -14.69 -22.87 -11.76
C ASP A 81 -15.39 -21.51 -11.73
N LEU A 82 -14.92 -20.57 -10.91
CA LEU A 82 -15.43 -19.19 -10.88
C LEU A 82 -15.21 -18.48 -12.22
N ARG A 83 -14.03 -18.59 -12.81
CA ARG A 83 -13.71 -17.98 -14.11
C ARG A 83 -14.61 -18.52 -15.22
N ASP A 84 -14.89 -19.81 -15.21
CA ASP A 84 -15.64 -20.47 -16.27
C ASP A 84 -17.18 -20.30 -16.09
N THR A 85 -17.67 -20.00 -14.88
CA THR A 85 -19.12 -19.94 -14.57
C THR A 85 -19.65 -18.57 -14.19
N ALA A 86 -18.83 -17.68 -13.64
CA ALA A 86 -19.31 -16.38 -13.15
C ALA A 86 -19.59 -15.41 -14.30
N THR A 87 -20.79 -14.83 -14.31
CA THR A 87 -21.21 -13.82 -15.30
C THR A 87 -21.14 -12.39 -14.76
N SER A 88 -20.82 -12.22 -13.47
CA SER A 88 -20.79 -10.92 -12.79
C SER A 88 -19.47 -10.16 -12.98
N PHE A 89 -18.45 -10.79 -13.56
CA PHE A 89 -17.13 -10.20 -13.74
C PHE A 89 -16.78 -10.17 -15.23
N GLU A 90 -16.21 -9.07 -15.70
CA GLU A 90 -15.77 -8.92 -17.09
C GLU A 90 -14.60 -9.86 -17.42
N SER A 91 -13.65 -9.99 -16.48
CA SER A 91 -12.49 -10.86 -16.62
C SER A 91 -11.89 -11.17 -15.25
N MET A 92 -11.07 -12.22 -15.18
CA MET A 92 -10.40 -12.66 -13.96
C MET A 92 -8.94 -13.03 -14.23
N ALA A 93 -8.08 -12.79 -13.25
CA ALA A 93 -6.70 -13.26 -13.23
C ALA A 93 -6.38 -13.85 -11.85
N ALA A 94 -5.56 -14.89 -11.82
CA ALA A 94 -4.97 -15.41 -10.60
C ALA A 94 -3.61 -14.77 -10.34
N ILE A 95 -3.32 -14.50 -9.06
CA ILE A 95 -2.06 -13.97 -8.57
C ILE A 95 -1.63 -14.79 -7.36
N ALA A 96 -0.40 -15.30 -7.38
CA ALA A 96 0.21 -16.01 -6.26
C ALA A 96 1.56 -15.37 -5.92
N MET A 97 1.61 -14.69 -4.76
CA MET A 97 2.83 -14.08 -4.25
C MET A 97 3.86 -15.16 -3.92
N ARG A 98 5.09 -14.98 -4.36
CA ARG A 98 6.20 -15.91 -4.11
C ARG A 98 7.52 -15.17 -4.05
N SER A 99 8.50 -15.76 -3.38
CA SER A 99 9.87 -15.31 -3.56
C SER A 99 10.50 -16.00 -4.77
N LEU A 100 11.20 -15.23 -5.58
CA LEU A 100 11.98 -15.69 -6.72
C LEU A 100 13.46 -15.59 -6.33
N THR A 101 14.19 -16.69 -6.43
CA THR A 101 15.64 -16.66 -6.28
C THR A 101 16.24 -16.62 -7.68
N ILE A 102 16.96 -15.54 -7.98
CA ILE A 102 17.64 -15.32 -9.25
C ILE A 102 19.13 -15.49 -9.00
N ALA A 103 19.78 -16.32 -9.81
CA ALA A 103 21.21 -16.55 -9.74
C ALA A 103 21.80 -16.38 -11.13
N ASP A 104 22.74 -15.45 -11.26
CA ASP A 104 23.50 -15.21 -12.47
C ASP A 104 24.92 -15.78 -12.30
N PRO A 105 25.53 -16.36 -13.35
CA PRO A 105 26.91 -16.82 -13.27
C PRO A 105 27.86 -15.69 -12.82
N GLY A 106 28.61 -15.94 -11.74
CA GLY A 106 29.56 -14.96 -11.18
C GLY A 106 28.95 -13.91 -10.25
N ARG A 107 27.66 -14.04 -9.88
CA ARG A 107 27.01 -13.26 -8.83
C ARG A 107 26.44 -14.16 -7.75
N ASP A 108 26.30 -13.61 -6.54
CA ASP A 108 25.58 -14.30 -5.47
C ASP A 108 24.09 -14.39 -5.83
N ALA A 109 23.45 -15.47 -5.38
CA ALA A 109 22.02 -15.64 -5.59
C ALA A 109 21.24 -14.60 -4.79
N GLU A 110 20.35 -13.88 -5.46
CA GLU A 110 19.53 -12.83 -4.86
C GLU A 110 18.06 -13.26 -4.82
N ARG A 111 17.39 -12.92 -3.71
CA ARG A 111 15.99 -13.27 -3.48
C ARG A 111 15.12 -12.03 -3.63
N TYR A 112 14.22 -12.08 -4.61
CA TYR A 112 13.29 -11.02 -4.92
C TYR A 112 11.85 -11.38 -4.53
N PRO A 113 11.06 -10.45 -3.99
CA PRO A 113 9.62 -10.60 -3.93
C PRO A 113 9.06 -10.56 -5.35
N GLY A 114 8.16 -11.48 -5.68
CA GLY A 114 7.51 -11.55 -6.98
C GLY A 114 6.16 -12.24 -6.92
N ALA A 115 5.58 -12.50 -8.07
CA ALA A 115 4.32 -13.22 -8.17
C ALA A 115 4.30 -14.11 -9.43
N THR A 116 3.65 -15.25 -9.33
CA THR A 116 3.16 -15.96 -10.51
C THR A 116 1.76 -15.43 -10.80
N VAL A 117 1.53 -14.99 -12.04
CA VAL A 117 0.30 -14.32 -12.46
C VAL A 117 -0.27 -14.98 -13.71
N SER A 118 -1.58 -14.90 -13.90
CA SER A 118 -2.21 -15.29 -15.17
C SER A 118 -1.84 -14.29 -16.26
N TRP A 119 -1.80 -14.75 -17.51
CA TRP A 119 -1.48 -13.92 -18.68
C TRP A 119 -2.44 -12.74 -18.89
N THR A 120 -3.65 -12.81 -18.33
CA THR A 120 -4.66 -11.76 -18.41
C THR A 120 -4.43 -10.58 -17.45
N LEU A 121 -3.50 -10.69 -16.50
CA LEU A 121 -3.38 -9.70 -15.42
C LEU A 121 -3.09 -8.28 -15.92
N PHE A 122 -2.09 -8.11 -16.80
CA PHE A 122 -1.71 -6.77 -17.27
C PHE A 122 -2.82 -6.09 -18.05
N ARG A 123 -3.59 -6.87 -18.83
CA ARG A 123 -4.79 -6.39 -19.52
C ARG A 123 -5.88 -5.95 -18.54
N ILE A 124 -6.09 -6.67 -17.45
CA ILE A 124 -7.07 -6.32 -16.40
C ILE A 124 -6.65 -5.04 -15.68
N LEU A 125 -5.36 -4.93 -15.34
CA LEU A 125 -4.82 -3.75 -14.66
C LEU A 125 -4.69 -2.53 -15.58
N GLY A 126 -4.84 -2.70 -16.91
CA GLY A 126 -4.64 -1.64 -17.89
C GLY A 126 -3.20 -1.11 -17.95
N THR A 127 -2.23 -1.84 -17.39
CA THR A 127 -0.84 -1.41 -17.25
C THR A 127 0.07 -2.39 -17.98
N PRO A 128 0.75 -1.96 -19.07
CA PRO A 128 1.69 -2.82 -19.77
C PRO A 128 2.95 -3.07 -18.93
N PRO A 129 3.72 -4.14 -19.21
CA PRO A 129 5.02 -4.34 -18.59
C PRO A 129 5.95 -3.16 -18.92
N ILE A 130 6.72 -2.71 -17.93
CA ILE A 130 7.69 -1.60 -18.10
C ILE A 130 8.78 -2.00 -19.12
N GLU A 131 9.19 -3.27 -19.08
CA GLU A 131 10.20 -3.84 -19.95
C GLU A 131 9.69 -5.12 -20.60
N GLY A 132 9.98 -5.29 -21.89
CA GLY A 132 9.59 -6.47 -22.66
C GLY A 132 8.20 -6.37 -23.30
N ARG A 133 7.65 -7.52 -23.72
CA ARG A 133 6.32 -7.63 -24.34
C ARG A 133 5.35 -8.27 -23.37
N ASP A 134 4.09 -7.87 -23.46
CA ASP A 134 3.00 -8.56 -22.77
C ASP A 134 2.82 -9.99 -23.31
N PHE A 135 2.01 -10.79 -22.61
CA PHE A 135 1.61 -12.15 -23.00
C PHE A 135 0.71 -12.10 -24.26
N THR A 136 1.33 -11.79 -25.39
CA THR A 136 0.74 -11.75 -26.74
C THR A 136 1.36 -12.84 -27.60
#